data_AF-A0A6N7ZQC2-F1
#
_entry.id   AF-A0A6N7ZQC2-F1
#
_cell.length_a   1.000
_cell.length_b   1.000
_cell.length_c   1.000
_cell.angle_alpha   90.00
_cell.angle_beta   90.00
_cell.angle_gamma   90.00
#
_symmetry.space_group_name_H-M   'P 1'
#
loop_
_entity.id
_entity.type
_entity.pdbx_description
1 polymer ?
#
loop_
_entity_poly.entity_id
_entity_poly.type
_entity_poly.pdbx_seq_one_letter_code
_entity_poly.pdbx_strand_id
1 'polypeptide(L)'
;MTDKHRYISTDYYWGHIFDEKIGEIMTQWVYDTQTKTLVGALIASNRSWVPASDEELADIEDSIKNANPDSLENPDDWGLSSTEEIPEAFRDIVSSMPTI
;
A
#
# COMPACT_ATOMS: atom_id res chain seq x y z
N MET A 1 9.49 -0.65 -24.61
CA MET A 1 9.49 -0.98 -23.18
C MET A 1 8.71 0.14 -22.54
N THR A 2 7.44 -0.09 -22.27
CA THR A 2 6.54 0.90 -21.66
C THR A 2 7.11 1.26 -20.31
N ASP A 3 7.29 2.56 -20.03
CA ASP A 3 7.57 3.07 -18.69
C ASP A 3 6.59 2.38 -17.74
N LYS A 4 7.12 1.48 -16.89
CA LYS A 4 6.34 0.96 -15.78
C LYS A 4 6.32 2.10 -14.78
N HIS A 5 5.15 2.72 -14.64
CA HIS A 5 4.88 3.71 -13.61
C HIS A 5 5.49 3.27 -12.28
N ARG A 6 6.22 4.18 -11.63
CA ARG A 6 7.03 3.84 -10.46
C ARG A 6 6.19 3.31 -9.30
N TYR A 7 5.03 3.89 -9.03
CA TYR A 7 4.21 3.57 -7.87
C TYR A 7 2.91 2.90 -8.26
N ILE A 8 2.50 1.92 -7.46
CA ILE A 8 1.15 1.34 -7.47
C ILE A 8 0.49 1.74 -6.16
N SER A 9 -0.74 2.24 -6.21
CA SER A 9 -1.45 2.65 -5.00
C SER A 9 -2.95 2.40 -5.06
N THR A 10 -3.58 2.29 -3.90
CA THR A 10 -5.03 2.27 -3.78
C THR A 10 -5.62 3.66 -4.08
N ASP A 11 -6.49 3.76 -5.08
CA ASP A 11 -7.31 4.99 -5.30
C ASP A 11 -8.45 5.10 -4.29
N TYR A 12 -8.94 3.94 -3.85
CA TYR A 12 -9.98 3.82 -2.82
C TYR A 12 -9.40 3.16 -1.57
N TYR A 13 -10.02 2.08 -1.10
CA TYR A 13 -9.59 1.30 0.05
C TYR A 13 -9.51 -0.18 -0.33
N TRP A 14 -8.51 -0.86 0.21
CA TRP A 14 -8.35 -2.31 0.14
C TRP A 14 -8.69 -2.89 1.51
N GLY A 15 -9.66 -3.81 1.56
CA GLY A 15 -9.98 -4.56 2.78
C GLY A 15 -8.93 -5.64 3.09
N HIS A 16 -8.26 -5.52 4.24
CA HIS A 16 -7.17 -6.41 4.65
C HIS A 16 -7.44 -7.02 6.01
N ILE A 17 -7.15 -8.31 6.16
CA ILE A 17 -7.29 -9.03 7.43
C ILE A 17 -5.91 -9.13 8.05
N PHE A 18 -5.76 -8.60 9.26
CA PHE A 18 -4.54 -8.72 10.05
C PHE A 18 -4.72 -9.82 11.10
N ASP A 19 -3.71 -10.64 11.34
CA ASP A 19 -3.78 -11.77 12.28
C ASP A 19 -4.18 -11.35 13.70
N GLU A 20 -3.74 -10.17 14.15
CA GLU A 20 -3.98 -9.68 15.51
C GLU A 20 -5.27 -8.86 15.66
N LYS A 21 -6.01 -8.63 14.58
CA LYS A 21 -7.18 -7.74 14.57
C LYS A 21 -8.46 -8.47 14.21
N ILE A 22 -9.56 -8.03 14.80
CA ILE A 22 -10.87 -8.62 14.55
C ILE A 22 -11.46 -8.03 13.27
N GLY A 23 -11.56 -8.86 12.25
CA GLY A 23 -12.27 -8.55 11.00
C GLY A 23 -11.40 -7.87 9.95
N GLU A 24 -12.04 -7.56 8.82
CA GLU A 24 -11.42 -6.84 7.72
C GLU A 24 -11.28 -5.35 8.05
N ILE A 25 -10.09 -4.81 7.84
CA ILE A 25 -9.76 -3.41 8.06
C ILE A 25 -9.45 -2.78 6.72
N MET A 26 -10.07 -1.63 6.48
CA MET A 26 -9.81 -0.85 5.28
C MET A 26 -8.41 -0.25 5.36
N THR A 27 -7.65 -0.42 4.28
CA THR A 27 -6.28 0.06 4.12
C THR A 27 -6.17 0.94 2.88
N GLN A 28 -5.25 1.87 2.90
CA GLN A 28 -4.73 2.53 1.70
C GLN A 28 -3.23 2.34 1.71
N TRP A 29 -2.61 2.08 0.57
CA TRP A 29 -1.17 1.85 0.53
C TRP A 29 -0.55 2.30 -0.79
N VAL A 30 0.77 2.46 -0.76
CA VAL A 30 1.59 2.79 -1.93
C VAL A 30 2.82 1.87 -1.97
N TYR A 31 3.04 1.26 -3.12
CA TYR A 31 4.12 0.33 -3.41
C TYR A 31 5.05 0.91 -4.46
N ASP A 32 6.36 0.94 -4.19
CA ASP A 32 7.38 1.33 -5.16
C ASP A 32 7.85 0.09 -5.93
N THR A 33 7.55 0.06 -7.23
CA THR A 33 7.85 -1.07 -8.11
C THR A 33 9.33 -1.21 -8.44
N GLN A 34 10.13 -0.15 -8.25
CA GLN A 34 11.57 -0.17 -8.52
C GLN A 34 12.33 -0.80 -7.35
N THR A 35 12.07 -0.35 -6.13
CA THR A 35 12.64 -0.92 -4.91
C THR A 35 11.95 -2.22 -4.50
N LYS A 36 10.77 -2.47 -5.06
CA LYS A 36 9.88 -3.59 -4.74
C LYS A 36 9.46 -3.59 -3.27
N THR A 37 9.18 -2.41 -2.73
CA THR A 37 8.83 -2.23 -1.32
C THR A 37 7.53 -1.45 -1.14
N LEU A 38 6.75 -1.82 -0.14
CA LEU A 38 5.67 -0.97 0.36
C LEU A 38 6.29 0.27 1.03
N VAL A 39 6.00 1.47 0.53
CA VAL A 39 6.63 2.72 1.02
C VAL A 39 5.70 3.55 1.92
N GLY A 40 4.45 3.14 2.06
CA GLY A 40 3.53 3.75 3.00
C GLY A 40 2.17 3.05 3.00
N ALA A 41 1.52 3.04 4.15
CA ALA A 41 0.15 2.59 4.30
C ALA A 41 -0.58 3.39 5.38
N LEU A 42 -1.89 3.51 5.20
CA LEU A 42 -2.86 4.06 6.12
C LEU A 42 -3.87 2.96 6.44
N ILE A 43 -4.23 2.83 7.70
CA ILE A 43 -5.27 1.90 8.16
C ILE A 43 -6.44 2.67 8.77
N ALA A 44 -7.65 2.17 8.55
CA ALA A 44 -8.84 2.71 9.19
C ALA A 44 -8.86 2.30 10.68
N SER A 45 -8.83 3.29 11.58
CA SER A 45 -8.90 3.10 13.03
C SER A 45 -9.76 4.18 13.67
N ASN A 46 -10.76 3.79 14.47
CA ASN A 46 -11.63 4.71 15.22
C ASN A 46 -12.18 5.91 14.41
N ARG A 47 -12.65 5.66 13.17
CA ARG A 47 -13.19 6.65 12.21
C ARG A 47 -12.15 7.61 11.60
N SER A 48 -10.87 7.32 11.75
CA SER A 48 -9.78 8.08 11.15
C SER A 48 -8.86 7.15 10.35
N TRP A 49 -8.10 7.72 9.42
CA TRP A 49 -6.96 7.06 8.79
C TRP A 49 -5.71 7.37 9.60
N VAL A 50 -4.97 6.34 9.98
CA VAL A 50 -3.70 6.48 10.70
C VAL A 50 -2.60 5.73 9.96
N PRO A 51 -1.33 6.20 10.02
CA PRO A 51 -0.21 5.44 9.48
C PRO A 51 -0.17 4.03 10.06
N ALA A 52 0.07 3.05 9.19
CA ALA A 52 0.30 1.68 9.59
C ALA A 52 1.59 1.58 10.44
N SER A 53 1.59 0.67 11.42
CA SER A 53 2.81 0.28 12.12
C SER A 53 3.76 -0.50 11.20
N ASP A 54 5.02 -0.69 11.63
CA ASP A 54 5.99 -1.48 10.87
C ASP A 54 5.53 -2.94 10.67
N GLU A 55 4.87 -3.53 11.67
CA GLU A 55 4.31 -4.88 11.59
C GLU A 55 3.13 -4.94 10.60
N GLU A 56 2.24 -3.95 10.63
CA GLU A 56 1.12 -3.85 9.70
C GLU A 56 1.58 -3.59 8.27
N LEU A 57 2.63 -2.79 8.07
CA LEU A 57 3.27 -2.59 6.77
C LEU A 57 3.84 -3.89 6.22
N ALA A 58 4.55 -4.67 7.06
CA ALA A 58 5.10 -5.95 6.66
C ALA A 58 4.01 -6.97 6.28
N ASP A 59 2.90 -6.98 7.02
CA ASP A 59 1.76 -7.87 6.76
C ASP A 59 1.04 -7.51 5.44
N ILE A 60 0.79 -6.22 5.20
CA ILE A 60 0.24 -5.74 3.91
C ILE A 60 1.21 -6.07 2.77
N GLU A 61 2.51 -5.84 2.96
CA GLU A 61 3.53 -6.10 1.95
C GLU A 61 3.60 -7.60 1.59
N ASP A 62 3.54 -8.49 2.58
CA ASP A 62 3.48 -9.93 2.36
C ASP A 62 2.22 -10.30 1.56
N SER A 63 1.06 -9.75 1.94
CA SER A 63 -0.21 -9.99 1.25
C SER A 63 -0.16 -9.60 -0.23
N ILE A 64 0.34 -8.42 -0.58
CA ILE A 64 0.40 -7.98 -1.99
C ILE A 64 1.47 -8.73 -2.80
N LYS A 65 2.56 -9.19 -2.16
CA LYS A 65 3.64 -9.91 -2.88
C LYS A 65 3.37 -11.40 -3.03
N ASN A 66 2.80 -12.02 -2.00
CA ASN A 66 2.75 -13.48 -1.88
C ASN A 66 1.33 -14.02 -2.01
N ALA A 67 0.33 -13.35 -1.46
CA ALA A 67 -1.06 -13.80 -1.55
C ALA A 67 -1.75 -13.25 -2.81
N ASN A 68 -1.46 -12.01 -3.20
CA ASN A 68 -2.13 -11.29 -4.28
C ASN A 68 -1.13 -10.68 -5.30
N PRO A 69 -0.15 -11.44 -5.82
CA PRO A 69 0.86 -10.89 -6.74
C PRO A 69 0.26 -10.28 -8.01
N ASP A 70 -0.89 -10.82 -8.46
CA ASP A 70 -1.61 -10.32 -9.63
C ASP A 70 -2.04 -8.85 -9.47
N SER A 71 -2.19 -8.35 -8.24
CA SER A 71 -2.48 -6.93 -7.98
C SER A 71 -1.32 -6.00 -8.37
N LEU A 72 -0.09 -6.49 -8.38
CA LEU A 72 1.08 -5.74 -8.82
C LEU A 72 1.35 -5.91 -10.33
N GLU A 73 0.87 -7.02 -10.91
CA GLU A 73 1.00 -7.30 -12.35
C GLU A 73 -0.07 -6.58 -13.17
N ASN A 74 -1.32 -6.56 -12.68
CA ASN A 74 -2.49 -5.99 -13.33
C ASN A 74 -3.26 -5.07 -12.35
N PRO A 75 -2.66 -3.94 -11.92
CA PRO A 75 -3.24 -3.07 -10.89
C PRO A 75 -4.65 -2.57 -11.21
N ASP A 76 -4.95 -2.27 -12.48
CA ASP A 76 -6.25 -1.77 -12.91
C ASP A 76 -7.39 -2.78 -12.64
N ASP A 77 -7.14 -4.08 -12.78
CA ASP A 77 -8.13 -5.16 -12.53
C ASP A 77 -8.50 -5.25 -11.03
N TRP A 78 -7.63 -4.71 -10.17
CA TRP A 78 -7.80 -4.65 -8.72
C TRP A 78 -8.25 -3.27 -8.24
N GLY A 79 -8.58 -2.34 -9.15
CA GLY A 79 -8.97 -0.97 -8.82
C GLY A 79 -7.83 -0.15 -8.20
N LEU A 80 -6.59 -0.48 -8.55
CA LEU A 80 -5.39 0.24 -8.15
C LEU A 80 -4.94 1.16 -9.27
N SER A 81 -4.27 2.24 -8.89
CA SER A 81 -3.66 3.17 -9.84
C SER A 81 -2.16 2.93 -9.96
N SER A 82 -1.65 3.23 -11.14
CA SER A 82 -0.22 3.25 -11.46
C SER A 82 0.21 4.69 -11.74
N THR A 83 1.14 5.22 -10.96
CA THR A 83 1.56 6.64 -11.04
C THR A 83 3.09 6.80 -11.04
N GLU A 84 3.58 7.91 -11.59
CA GLU A 84 5.02 8.25 -11.53
C GLU A 84 5.43 8.91 -10.20
N GLU A 85 4.46 9.48 -9.49
CA GLU A 85 4.67 10.17 -8.24
C GLU A 85 3.91 9.51 -7.09
N ILE A 86 4.44 9.65 -5.88
CA ILE A 86 3.75 9.26 -4.66
C ILE A 86 2.48 10.11 -4.53
N PRO A 87 1.30 9.49 -4.32
CA PRO A 87 0.07 10.23 -4.12
C PRO A 87 0.15 11.18 -2.92
N GLU A 88 -0.52 12.33 -3.00
CA GLU A 88 -0.41 13.40 -2.00
C GLU A 88 -0.65 12.92 -0.56
N ALA A 89 -1.62 12.03 -0.37
CA ALA A 89 -1.97 11.45 0.94
C ALA A 89 -0.83 10.68 1.62
N PHE A 90 0.19 10.23 0.87
CA PHE A 90 1.32 9.46 1.38
C PHE A 90 2.62 10.26 1.46
N ARG A 91 2.67 11.49 0.92
CA ARG A 91 3.92 12.26 0.85
C ARG A 91 4.53 12.52 2.24
N ASP A 92 3.70 12.85 3.21
CA ASP A 92 4.14 13.11 4.58
C ASP A 92 4.55 11.83 5.32
N ILE A 93 3.87 10.71 5.02
CA ILE A 93 4.15 9.39 5.58
C ILE A 93 5.52 8.92 5.11
N VAL A 94 5.73 8.94 3.78
CA VAL A 94 6.98 8.48 3.15
C VAL A 94 8.15 9.36 3.56
N SER A 95 7.94 10.68 3.66
CA SER A 95 8.98 11.62 4.11
C SER A 95 9.38 11.45 5.58
N SER A 96 8.53 10.79 6.37
CA SER A 96 8.77 10.50 7.79
C SER A 96 9.38 9.10 8.01
N MET A 97 9.41 8.25 6.98
CA MET A 97 10.08 6.95 7.09
C MET A 97 11.60 7.14 7.05
N PRO A 98 12.35 6.50 7.96
CA PRO A 98 13.81 6.59 7.94
C PRO A 98 14.34 5.99 6.63
N THR A 99 15.11 6.77 5.88
CA THR A 99 15.87 6.27 4.74
C THR A 99 16.85 5.22 5.24
N ILE A 100 16.66 3.97 4.85
CA ILE A 100 17.56 2.84 5.18
C ILE A 100 18.85 2.95 4.37
#